data_AF-N8VCN2-F1
#
_entry.id   AF-N8VCN2-F1
#
_cell.length_a   1.000
_cell.length_b   1.000
_cell.length_c   1.000
_cell.angle_alpha   90.00
_cell.angle_beta   90.00
_cell.angle_gamma   90.00
#
_symmetry.space_group_name_H-M   'P 1'
#
loop_
_entity.id
_entity.type
_entity.pdbx_description
1 polymer ?
#
loop_
_entity_poly.entity_id
_entity_poly.type
_entity_poly.pdbx_seq_one_letter_code
_entity_poly.pdbx_strand_id
1 'polypeptide(L)'
;MKNTKNFIQQYAPHMGYVVAGFDAALNTGSCSIGCIQGTHRKLSAIVTESATEDDLWHVVNFKSQQGFDSCAVLGVSDGDEAKNIAHLYFGRMFDGVVTDVMLSNEEGLKRHLDNAYFHRTKDTAIQPWQLEKFQDVIAGEQPMWDGLQLKSHSGSLAHLLSDMQFHDDHNGLLNQFDGLPALLEALDAEHQEFDSIIIDYQHLEKFSNMLSKAMDLAAKGGVAITSMEMSKPFKRKNVVNVAVTYNIADGQNVTIVYHNPDSTPSKLAATDTLISWKIMLNNRDVTGAIQPNQGEGIALPILAGRIMQLVNKNSARFQRTQAKKAEAQQGLTDAQGRLTDKQSTLKALDTEIEALKLQLDEVVASNPEDQNNKPEPKFSQDDMITLTVSSMGKLHLWMRIWTRLFIWLS
;
A
#
# COMPACT_ATOMS: atom_id res chain seq x y z
N MET A 1 0.43 2.52 9.36
CA MET A 1 -1.02 2.38 9.11
C MET A 1 -1.44 0.99 9.58
N LYS A 2 -2.69 0.53 9.45
CA LYS A 2 -3.07 -0.88 9.77
C LYS A 2 -3.30 -1.65 8.48
N ASN A 3 -3.02 -2.96 8.46
CA ASN A 3 -3.28 -3.82 7.30
C ASN A 3 -4.79 -4.15 7.13
N THR A 4 -5.60 -3.11 6.95
CA THR A 4 -7.07 -3.16 7.03
C THR A 4 -7.75 -2.56 5.79
N LYS A 5 -7.10 -2.61 4.63
CA LYS A 5 -7.56 -1.97 3.38
C LYS A 5 -8.92 -2.52 2.91
N ASN A 6 -9.14 -3.82 3.06
CA ASN A 6 -10.33 -4.55 2.67
C ASN A 6 -11.25 -4.85 3.88
N PHE A 7 -10.89 -4.40 5.08
CA PHE A 7 -11.72 -4.50 6.28
C PHE A 7 -12.79 -3.42 6.28
N ILE A 8 -14.05 -3.85 6.36
CA ILE A 8 -15.21 -2.98 6.51
C ILE A 8 -15.64 -3.04 7.98
N GLN A 9 -15.29 -2.00 8.73
CA GLN A 9 -15.69 -1.87 10.13
C GLN A 9 -17.21 -1.73 10.24
N GLN A 10 -17.82 -2.54 11.10
CA GLN A 10 -19.24 -2.45 11.44
C GLN A 10 -19.44 -1.90 12.86
N TYR A 11 -18.55 -2.26 13.77
CA TYR A 11 -18.55 -1.83 15.17
C TYR A 11 -17.15 -1.38 15.57
N ALA A 12 -17.05 -0.17 16.13
CA ALA A 12 -15.80 0.36 16.66
C ALA A 12 -15.44 -0.30 18.00
N PRO A 13 -14.22 -0.08 18.53
CA PRO A 13 -13.88 -0.46 19.89
C PRO A 13 -14.83 0.16 20.92
N HIS A 14 -15.01 -0.54 22.03
CA HIS A 14 -15.82 -0.16 23.20
C HIS A 14 -17.30 0.07 22.89
N MET A 15 -17.84 -0.62 21.89
CA MET A 15 -19.25 -0.55 21.50
C MET A 15 -20.01 -1.82 21.90
N GLY A 16 -21.27 -1.65 22.29
CA GLY A 16 -22.21 -2.77 22.40
C GLY A 16 -22.78 -3.14 21.02
N TYR A 17 -22.92 -4.43 20.76
CA TYR A 17 -23.55 -4.94 19.54
C TYR A 17 -24.31 -6.23 19.82
N VAL A 18 -25.25 -6.56 18.93
CA VAL A 18 -26.07 -7.77 19.02
C VAL A 18 -25.65 -8.72 17.90
N VAL A 19 -25.41 -9.98 18.25
CA VAL A 19 -25.09 -11.02 17.28
C VAL A 19 -26.35 -11.79 16.97
N ALA A 20 -26.63 -11.99 15.67
CA ALA A 20 -27.77 -12.79 15.24
C ALA A 20 -27.64 -14.23 15.79
N GLY A 21 -28.67 -14.70 16.49
CA GLY A 21 -28.67 -16.01 17.15
C GLY A 21 -28.09 -16.02 18.58
N PHE A 22 -27.76 -14.85 19.13
CA PHE A 22 -27.29 -14.71 20.52
C PHE A 22 -28.10 -13.64 21.25
N ASP A 23 -28.80 -14.04 22.31
CA ASP A 23 -29.79 -13.19 23.02
C ASP A 23 -29.16 -12.14 23.96
N ALA A 24 -27.82 -12.05 24.03
CA ALA A 24 -27.11 -11.07 24.86
C ALA A 24 -26.31 -10.07 24.01
N ALA A 25 -26.28 -8.81 24.46
CA ALA A 25 -25.41 -7.80 23.88
C ALA A 25 -23.94 -8.13 24.20
N LEU A 26 -23.11 -8.24 23.17
CA LEU A 26 -21.67 -8.36 23.30
C LEU A 26 -21.03 -6.97 23.29
N ASN A 27 -19.90 -6.82 23.96
CA ASN A 27 -19.07 -5.62 23.89
C ASN A 27 -17.90 -5.91 22.97
N THR A 28 -17.51 -4.98 22.10
CA THR A 28 -16.36 -5.14 21.20
C THR A 28 -15.00 -5.08 21.93
N GLY A 29 -14.96 -4.67 23.19
CA GLY A 29 -13.71 -4.52 23.95
C GLY A 29 -12.78 -3.52 23.28
N SER A 30 -11.49 -3.81 23.24
CA SER A 30 -10.48 -3.04 22.47
C SER A 30 -10.38 -3.48 21.00
N CYS A 31 -11.38 -4.20 20.48
CA CYS A 31 -11.38 -4.68 19.10
C CYS A 31 -12.37 -3.93 18.24
N SER A 32 -12.04 -3.77 16.96
CA SER A 32 -12.99 -3.38 15.92
C SER A 32 -13.55 -4.65 15.29
N ILE A 33 -14.88 -4.71 15.13
CA ILE A 33 -15.56 -5.87 14.55
C ILE A 33 -16.17 -5.46 13.22
N GLY A 34 -16.05 -6.33 12.24
CA GLY A 34 -16.60 -6.11 10.93
C GLY A 34 -16.44 -7.31 10.03
N CYS A 35 -16.08 -7.06 8.79
CA CYS A 35 -15.94 -8.11 7.79
C CYS A 35 -14.96 -7.76 6.69
N ILE A 36 -14.43 -8.78 6.05
CA ILE A 36 -13.75 -8.68 4.76
C ILE A 36 -14.74 -9.19 3.70
N GLN A 37 -15.04 -8.33 2.73
CA GLN A 37 -16.05 -8.60 1.71
C GLN A 37 -15.35 -8.98 0.40
N GLY A 38 -15.47 -10.25 -0.01
CA GLY A 38 -15.19 -10.68 -1.38
C GLY A 38 -16.45 -10.68 -2.25
N THR A 39 -16.23 -10.95 -3.53
CA THR A 39 -17.27 -11.04 -4.57
C THR A 39 -18.18 -12.25 -4.34
N HIS A 40 -17.64 -13.35 -3.80
CA HIS A 40 -18.38 -14.59 -3.59
C HIS A 40 -18.57 -14.98 -2.13
N ARG A 41 -17.70 -14.52 -1.22
CA ARG A 41 -17.84 -14.78 0.22
C ARG A 41 -17.56 -13.54 1.07
N LYS A 42 -18.37 -13.35 2.10
CA LYS A 42 -18.15 -12.39 3.19
C LYS A 42 -17.62 -13.14 4.40
N LEU A 43 -16.51 -12.66 4.95
CA LEU A 43 -15.84 -13.26 6.10
C LEU A 43 -15.91 -12.31 7.28
N SER A 44 -16.37 -12.74 8.46
CA SER A 44 -16.31 -11.88 9.65
C SER A 44 -14.85 -11.63 10.02
N ALA A 45 -14.57 -10.43 10.50
CA ALA A 45 -13.21 -9.99 10.79
C ALA A 45 -13.16 -9.20 12.09
N ILE A 46 -12.09 -9.41 12.85
CA ILE A 46 -11.80 -8.75 14.13
C ILE A 46 -10.42 -8.13 14.02
N VAL A 47 -10.31 -6.84 14.34
CA VAL A 47 -9.04 -6.10 14.33
C VAL A 47 -8.77 -5.61 15.74
N THR A 48 -7.64 -6.02 16.32
CA THR A 48 -7.23 -5.54 17.63
C THR A 48 -6.66 -4.11 17.56
N GLU A 49 -6.59 -3.44 18.71
CA GLU A 49 -5.93 -2.14 18.81
C GLU A 49 -4.43 -2.20 18.47
N SER A 50 -3.77 -3.33 18.79
CA SER A 50 -2.36 -3.60 18.53
C SER A 50 -2.02 -3.86 17.06
N ALA A 51 -3.01 -3.99 16.18
CA ALA A 51 -2.77 -4.26 14.77
C ALA A 51 -1.86 -3.21 14.10
N THR A 52 -0.87 -3.69 13.36
CA THR A 52 0.13 -2.94 12.60
C THR A 52 -0.07 -3.14 11.09
N GLU A 53 0.81 -2.55 10.27
CA GLU A 53 0.82 -2.76 8.81
C GLU A 53 1.53 -4.05 8.39
N ASP A 54 2.39 -4.59 9.27
CA ASP A 54 3.16 -5.82 9.01
C ASP A 54 2.40 -7.09 9.43
N ASP A 55 1.28 -6.93 10.15
CA ASP A 55 0.51 -8.06 10.63
C ASP A 55 -0.20 -8.81 9.50
N LEU A 56 -0.19 -10.13 9.62
CA LEU A 56 -0.97 -11.04 8.78
C LEU A 56 -2.30 -11.37 9.43
N TRP A 57 -3.31 -11.61 8.60
CA TRP A 57 -4.60 -12.11 9.05
C TRP A 57 -4.50 -13.56 9.47
N HIS A 58 -4.91 -13.83 10.71
CA HIS A 58 -5.14 -15.16 11.21
C HIS A 58 -6.57 -15.58 10.84
N VAL A 59 -6.71 -16.47 9.87
CA VAL A 59 -8.00 -17.04 9.48
C VAL A 59 -8.27 -18.27 10.34
N VAL A 60 -9.26 -18.17 11.23
CA VAL A 60 -9.67 -19.21 12.17
C VAL A 60 -10.88 -19.94 11.62
N ASN A 61 -10.78 -21.25 11.45
CA ASN A 61 -11.90 -22.10 11.04
C ASN A 61 -12.59 -22.74 12.25
N PHE A 62 -13.91 -22.65 12.28
CA PHE A 62 -14.78 -23.27 13.27
C PHE A 62 -15.62 -24.38 12.65
N LYS A 63 -15.86 -25.43 13.44
CA LYS A 63 -16.85 -26.48 13.14
C LYS A 63 -17.82 -26.61 14.31
N SER A 64 -19.10 -26.37 14.06
CA SER A 64 -20.18 -26.58 15.05
C SER A 64 -21.14 -27.65 14.54
N GLN A 65 -22.22 -27.90 15.29
CA GLN A 65 -23.32 -28.74 14.80
C GLN A 65 -24.03 -28.13 13.58
N GLN A 66 -23.91 -26.81 13.39
CA GLN A 66 -24.57 -26.06 12.31
C GLN A 66 -23.75 -26.04 11.01
N GLY A 67 -22.48 -26.44 11.04
CA GLY A 67 -21.62 -26.49 9.85
C GLY A 67 -20.21 -25.96 10.10
N PHE A 68 -19.55 -25.51 9.03
CA PHE A 68 -18.28 -24.81 9.11
C PHE A 68 -18.45 -23.31 8.90
N ASP A 69 -17.64 -22.54 9.60
CA ASP A 69 -17.51 -21.12 9.37
C ASP A 69 -16.09 -20.64 9.68
N SER A 70 -15.76 -19.43 9.28
CA SER A 70 -14.43 -18.87 9.43
C SER A 70 -14.49 -17.42 9.92
N CYS A 71 -13.47 -17.00 10.68
CA CYS A 71 -13.27 -15.62 11.11
C CYS A 71 -11.82 -15.20 10.85
N ALA A 72 -11.60 -13.99 10.35
CA ALA A 72 -10.27 -13.41 10.27
C ALA A 72 -9.97 -12.56 11.53
N VAL A 73 -8.76 -12.65 12.05
CA VAL A 73 -8.28 -11.87 13.20
C VAL A 73 -6.96 -11.20 12.84
N LEU A 74 -6.84 -9.90 13.09
CA LEU A 74 -5.63 -9.11 12.84
C LEU A 74 -5.09 -8.50 14.13
N GLY A 75 -3.76 -8.44 14.26
CA GLY A 75 -3.06 -7.78 15.36
C GLY A 75 -2.89 -8.63 16.62
N VAL A 76 -2.73 -9.93 16.43
CA VAL A 76 -2.46 -10.93 17.46
C VAL A 76 -1.07 -11.51 17.25
N SER A 77 -0.40 -11.91 18.34
CA SER A 77 0.98 -12.40 18.28
C SER A 77 1.09 -13.84 17.79
N ASP A 78 0.04 -14.65 17.99
CA ASP A 78 0.04 -16.05 17.57
C ASP A 78 -1.38 -16.60 17.31
N GLY A 79 -1.40 -17.84 16.82
CA GLY A 79 -2.63 -18.54 16.49
C GLY A 79 -3.48 -18.92 17.70
N ASP A 80 -2.94 -19.04 18.91
CA ASP A 80 -3.74 -19.35 20.10
C ASP A 80 -4.48 -18.11 20.61
N GLU A 81 -3.82 -16.95 20.58
CA GLU A 81 -4.48 -15.66 20.80
C GLU A 81 -5.57 -15.42 19.75
N ALA A 82 -5.29 -15.69 18.47
CA ALA A 82 -6.29 -15.59 17.40
C ALA A 82 -7.54 -16.43 17.69
N LYS A 83 -7.38 -17.67 18.16
CA LYS A 83 -8.50 -18.55 18.55
C LYS A 83 -9.32 -17.96 19.68
N ASN A 84 -8.65 -17.48 20.72
CA ASN A 84 -9.31 -16.94 21.90
C ASN A 84 -10.14 -15.69 21.55
N ILE A 85 -9.56 -14.77 20.77
CA ILE A 85 -10.25 -13.57 20.30
C ILE A 85 -11.42 -13.94 19.37
N ALA A 86 -11.19 -14.86 18.42
CA ALA A 86 -12.26 -15.31 17.53
C ALA A 86 -13.40 -15.97 18.33
N HIS A 87 -13.12 -16.85 19.29
CA HIS A 87 -14.15 -17.45 20.15
C HIS A 87 -14.95 -16.40 20.92
N LEU A 88 -14.29 -15.35 21.44
CA LEU A 88 -14.92 -14.32 22.24
C LEU A 88 -15.88 -13.44 21.43
N TYR A 89 -15.50 -13.07 20.20
CA TYR A 89 -16.20 -12.04 19.43
C TYR A 89 -16.90 -12.56 18.17
N PHE A 90 -16.60 -13.77 17.69
CA PHE A 90 -17.23 -14.29 16.48
C PHE A 90 -18.70 -14.64 16.70
N GLY A 91 -19.13 -14.91 17.95
CA GLY A 91 -20.51 -14.87 18.46
C GLY A 91 -21.52 -15.87 17.88
N ARG A 92 -21.48 -16.15 16.57
CA ARG A 92 -22.36 -17.07 15.83
C ARG A 92 -21.97 -18.54 15.93
N MET A 93 -20.75 -18.83 16.37
CA MET A 93 -20.21 -20.20 16.54
C MET A 93 -19.67 -20.39 17.97
N PHE A 94 -20.47 -20.04 18.98
CA PHE A 94 -20.05 -20.15 20.39
C PHE A 94 -19.81 -21.60 20.83
N ASP A 95 -20.51 -22.56 20.20
CA ASP A 95 -20.35 -24.01 20.38
C ASP A 95 -19.36 -24.63 19.38
N GLY A 96 -18.84 -23.83 18.45
CA GLY A 96 -17.95 -24.28 17.41
C GLY A 96 -16.56 -24.61 17.96
N VAL A 97 -15.99 -25.73 17.54
CA VAL A 97 -14.62 -26.11 17.84
C VAL A 97 -13.70 -25.55 16.76
N VAL A 98 -12.61 -24.89 17.16
CA VAL A 98 -11.57 -24.50 16.21
C VAL A 98 -10.96 -25.74 15.58
N THR A 99 -10.92 -25.76 14.26
CA THR A 99 -10.33 -26.85 13.48
C THR A 99 -8.96 -26.48 12.93
N ASP A 100 -8.74 -25.21 12.60
CA ASP A 100 -7.50 -24.75 11.99
C ASP A 100 -7.32 -23.24 12.20
N VAL A 101 -6.06 -22.78 12.20
CA VAL A 101 -5.67 -21.37 12.16
C VAL A 101 -4.54 -21.21 11.16
N MET A 102 -4.78 -20.38 10.16
CA MET A 102 -3.87 -20.16 9.04
C MET A 102 -3.59 -18.68 8.85
N LEU A 103 -2.45 -18.37 8.25
CA LEU A 103 -2.03 -17.00 7.96
C LEU A 103 -2.38 -16.63 6.52
N SER A 104 -2.72 -15.36 6.33
CA SER A 104 -2.85 -14.76 5.00
C SER A 104 -2.53 -13.29 5.07
N ASN A 105 -1.84 -12.79 4.05
CA ASN A 105 -1.83 -11.36 3.76
C ASN A 105 -3.23 -10.91 3.30
N GLU A 106 -3.47 -9.60 3.39
CA GLU A 106 -4.77 -8.97 3.13
C GLU A 106 -5.28 -9.23 1.70
N GLU A 107 -4.38 -9.17 0.71
CA GLU A 107 -4.75 -9.30 -0.70
C GLU A 107 -4.97 -10.76 -1.09
N GLY A 108 -4.21 -11.70 -0.54
CA GLY A 108 -4.41 -13.14 -0.71
C GLY A 108 -5.74 -13.60 -0.12
N LEU A 109 -6.12 -13.05 1.04
CA LEU A 109 -7.42 -13.32 1.64
C LEU A 109 -8.54 -12.75 0.77
N LYS A 110 -8.39 -11.50 0.28
CA LYS A 110 -9.36 -10.88 -0.62
C LYS A 110 -9.53 -11.67 -1.92
N ARG A 111 -8.44 -12.07 -2.57
CA ARG A 111 -8.43 -12.92 -3.79
C ARG A 111 -9.14 -14.26 -3.54
N HIS A 112 -8.87 -14.90 -2.41
CA HIS A 112 -9.57 -16.12 -2.02
C HIS A 112 -11.08 -15.89 -1.94
N LEU A 113 -11.53 -14.83 -1.27
CA LEU A 113 -12.96 -14.49 -1.12
C LEU A 113 -13.64 -14.04 -2.42
N ASP A 114 -12.85 -13.53 -3.38
CA ASP A 114 -13.26 -13.21 -4.74
C ASP A 114 -13.27 -14.42 -5.70
N ASN A 115 -12.82 -15.59 -5.26
CA ASN A 115 -12.73 -16.75 -6.13
C ASN A 115 -13.99 -17.62 -6.08
N ALA A 116 -14.76 -17.62 -7.18
CA ALA A 116 -15.99 -18.41 -7.28
C ALA A 116 -15.79 -19.92 -7.06
N TYR A 117 -14.63 -20.49 -7.41
CA TYR A 117 -14.39 -21.93 -7.34
C TYR A 117 -14.41 -22.46 -5.91
N PHE A 118 -13.87 -21.71 -4.95
CA PHE A 118 -13.80 -22.13 -3.55
C PHE A 118 -15.09 -21.89 -2.75
N HIS A 119 -16.00 -21.08 -3.30
CA HIS A 119 -17.25 -20.69 -2.62
C HIS A 119 -18.51 -21.21 -3.33
N ARG A 120 -18.38 -22.27 -4.15
CA ARG A 120 -19.53 -22.92 -4.81
C ARG A 120 -20.43 -23.63 -3.82
N THR A 121 -19.83 -24.22 -2.80
CA THR A 121 -20.50 -24.90 -1.70
C THR A 121 -20.56 -23.98 -0.50
N LYS A 122 -21.74 -23.89 0.13
CA LYS A 122 -21.86 -23.22 1.42
C LYS A 122 -21.17 -24.03 2.50
N ASP A 123 -20.77 -23.37 3.58
CA ASP A 123 -20.31 -23.98 4.82
C ASP A 123 -19.09 -24.89 4.66
N THR A 124 -18.13 -24.47 3.84
CA THR A 124 -16.81 -25.11 3.73
C THR A 124 -15.72 -24.32 4.43
N ALA A 125 -14.91 -25.03 5.21
CA ALA A 125 -13.70 -24.50 5.82
C ALA A 125 -12.72 -24.02 4.75
N ILE A 126 -12.11 -22.86 4.98
CA ILE A 126 -11.02 -22.35 4.14
C ILE A 126 -9.82 -23.27 4.37
N GLN A 127 -9.22 -23.82 3.32
CA GLN A 127 -8.09 -24.72 3.46
C GLN A 127 -6.77 -23.96 3.39
N PRO A 128 -5.73 -24.32 4.17
CA PRO A 128 -4.43 -23.63 4.15
C PRO A 128 -3.84 -23.47 2.75
N TRP A 129 -3.82 -24.56 1.98
CA TRP A 129 -3.32 -24.57 0.59
C TRP A 129 -4.09 -23.63 -0.34
N GLN A 130 -5.34 -23.26 -0.03
CA GLN A 130 -6.10 -22.30 -0.82
C GLN A 130 -5.59 -20.89 -0.60
N LEU A 131 -5.25 -20.53 0.64
CA LEU A 131 -4.69 -19.22 0.95
C LEU A 131 -3.26 -19.10 0.45
N GLU A 132 -2.44 -20.15 0.62
CA GLU A 132 -1.06 -20.23 0.10
C GLU A 132 -1.01 -19.90 -1.41
N LYS A 133 -1.97 -20.44 -2.20
CA LYS A 133 -2.06 -20.18 -3.65
C LYS A 133 -2.34 -18.73 -4.03
N PHE A 134 -2.88 -17.92 -3.12
CA PHE A 134 -3.22 -16.53 -3.37
C PHE A 134 -2.31 -15.53 -2.67
N GLN A 135 -1.37 -16.00 -1.87
CA GLN A 135 -0.29 -15.17 -1.37
C GLN A 135 0.63 -14.79 -2.54
N ASP A 136 0.98 -13.51 -2.61
CA ASP A 136 2.06 -12.98 -3.47
C ASP A 136 2.04 -13.48 -4.93
N VAL A 137 0.84 -13.51 -5.52
CA VAL A 137 0.62 -13.99 -6.88
C VAL A 137 1.32 -13.09 -7.90
N ILE A 138 2.12 -13.68 -8.78
CA ILE A 138 2.80 -12.95 -9.85
C ILE A 138 1.80 -12.47 -10.91
N ALA A 139 0.90 -13.35 -11.34
CA ALA A 139 -0.14 -13.09 -12.33
C ALA A 139 -1.29 -14.09 -12.11
N GLY A 140 -2.53 -13.72 -12.43
CA GLY A 140 -3.70 -14.58 -12.28
C GLY A 140 -3.68 -15.77 -13.25
N GLU A 141 -3.16 -15.59 -14.47
CA GLU A 141 -2.81 -16.68 -15.38
C GLU A 141 -1.31 -16.99 -15.25
N GLN A 142 -0.95 -18.27 -15.15
CA GLN A 142 0.46 -18.65 -15.07
C GLN A 142 1.21 -18.23 -16.36
N PRO A 143 2.30 -17.46 -16.27
CA PRO A 143 3.12 -17.11 -17.43
C PRO A 143 3.67 -18.37 -18.12
N MET A 144 3.68 -18.44 -19.44
CA MET A 144 4.25 -19.56 -20.19
C MET A 144 4.96 -19.04 -21.43
N TRP A 145 6.16 -19.56 -21.70
CA TRP A 145 7.01 -19.09 -22.77
C TRP A 145 7.51 -20.24 -23.66
N ASP A 146 7.69 -19.93 -24.94
CA ASP A 146 8.35 -20.75 -25.95
C ASP A 146 9.45 -19.90 -26.58
N GLY A 147 10.68 -20.07 -26.10
CA GLY A 147 11.77 -19.13 -26.36
C GLY A 147 11.42 -17.71 -25.91
N LEU A 148 11.31 -16.79 -26.88
CA LEU A 148 10.93 -15.37 -26.69
C LEU A 148 9.43 -15.09 -26.97
N GLN A 149 8.64 -16.12 -27.27
CA GLN A 149 7.21 -15.98 -27.54
C GLN A 149 6.42 -16.34 -26.29
N LEU A 150 5.58 -15.42 -25.83
CA LEU A 150 4.64 -15.69 -24.76
C LEU A 150 3.52 -16.58 -25.30
N LYS A 151 3.21 -17.68 -24.61
CA LYS A 151 2.11 -18.61 -24.94
C LYS A 151 0.86 -18.34 -24.11
N SER A 152 1.04 -17.97 -22.84
CA SER A 152 -0.07 -17.53 -21.98
C SER A 152 -0.51 -16.11 -22.31
N HIS A 153 -1.59 -15.64 -21.67
CA HIS A 153 -2.12 -14.28 -21.84
C HIS A 153 -2.42 -13.92 -23.30
N SER A 154 -2.83 -14.92 -24.08
CA SER A 154 -3.05 -14.80 -25.53
C SER A 154 -1.83 -14.30 -26.32
N GLY A 155 -0.62 -14.57 -25.82
CA GLY A 155 0.65 -14.14 -26.41
C GLY A 155 0.93 -12.64 -26.30
N SER A 156 0.17 -11.91 -25.49
CA SER A 156 0.32 -10.46 -25.33
C SER A 156 1.09 -10.11 -24.06
N LEU A 157 2.28 -9.54 -24.24
CA LEU A 157 3.05 -8.96 -23.13
C LEU A 157 2.32 -7.83 -22.42
N ALA A 158 1.43 -7.12 -23.12
CA ALA A 158 0.62 -6.07 -22.49
C ALA A 158 -0.43 -6.66 -21.54
N HIS A 159 -1.00 -7.81 -21.89
CA HIS A 159 -1.92 -8.53 -21.01
C HIS A 159 -1.17 -9.10 -19.81
N LEU A 160 0.00 -9.71 -20.01
CA LEU A 160 0.83 -10.18 -18.91
C LEU A 160 1.19 -9.04 -17.95
N LEU A 161 1.69 -7.89 -18.44
CA LEU A 161 1.99 -6.76 -17.57
C LEU A 161 0.77 -6.19 -16.87
N SER A 162 -0.40 -6.18 -17.53
CA SER A 162 -1.63 -5.72 -16.90
C SER A 162 -2.09 -6.67 -15.80
N ASP A 163 -2.01 -7.99 -16.02
CA ASP A 163 -2.38 -9.01 -15.05
C ASP A 163 -1.41 -8.98 -13.86
N MET A 164 -0.11 -8.90 -14.16
CA MET A 164 0.91 -8.62 -13.18
C MET A 164 0.53 -7.39 -12.37
N GLN A 165 0.28 -6.24 -12.99
CA GLN A 165 -0.05 -5.01 -12.26
C GLN A 165 -1.31 -5.13 -11.40
N PHE A 166 -2.31 -5.91 -11.83
CA PHE A 166 -3.50 -6.18 -11.03
C PHE A 166 -3.18 -6.95 -9.74
N HIS A 167 -2.15 -7.81 -9.79
CA HIS A 167 -1.65 -8.59 -8.65
C HIS A 167 -0.40 -7.96 -8.00
N ASP A 168 -0.14 -6.67 -8.24
CA ASP A 168 0.97 -5.93 -7.63
C ASP A 168 0.53 -5.21 -6.37
N ASP A 169 0.44 -5.95 -5.27
CA ASP A 169 -0.13 -5.47 -4.00
C ASP A 169 0.57 -4.21 -3.46
N HIS A 170 1.86 -4.07 -3.77
CA HIS A 170 2.72 -2.99 -3.29
C HIS A 170 3.06 -1.95 -4.38
N ASN A 171 2.48 -2.07 -5.58
CA ASN A 171 2.86 -1.28 -6.76
C ASN A 171 4.38 -1.31 -7.09
N GLY A 172 5.07 -2.39 -6.72
CA GLY A 172 6.51 -2.50 -6.83
C GLY A 172 7.02 -2.39 -8.28
N LEU A 173 6.20 -2.77 -9.25
CA LEU A 173 6.52 -2.70 -10.68
C LEU A 173 6.68 -1.25 -11.18
N LEU A 174 5.99 -0.31 -10.54
CA LEU A 174 5.91 1.09 -10.97
C LEU A 174 6.56 2.06 -9.99
N ASN A 175 6.95 1.58 -8.81
CA ASN A 175 7.74 2.37 -7.88
C ASN A 175 9.18 2.47 -8.39
N GLN A 176 9.77 3.65 -8.20
CA GLN A 176 11.20 3.79 -8.45
C GLN A 176 11.95 2.93 -7.44
N PHE A 177 13.07 2.39 -7.88
CA PHE A 177 13.94 1.62 -7.00
C PHE A 177 14.76 2.52 -6.11
N ASP A 178 14.73 2.20 -4.83
CA ASP A 178 15.35 2.98 -3.77
C ASP A 178 16.84 2.65 -3.59
N GLY A 179 17.39 1.88 -4.53
CA GLY A 179 18.79 1.46 -4.56
C GLY A 179 19.01 0.08 -3.95
N LEU A 180 20.17 -0.49 -4.27
CA LEU A 180 20.57 -1.81 -3.80
C LEU A 180 20.53 -1.93 -2.27
N PRO A 181 21.02 -0.97 -1.46
CA PRO A 181 20.93 -1.05 0.00
C PRO A 181 19.50 -1.21 0.53
N ALA A 182 18.54 -0.42 0.02
CA ALA A 182 17.14 -0.48 0.44
C ALA A 182 16.47 -1.80 0.03
N LEU A 183 16.80 -2.31 -1.17
CA LEU A 183 16.34 -3.64 -1.58
C LEU A 183 16.86 -4.72 -0.64
N LEU A 184 18.15 -4.68 -0.27
CA LEU A 184 18.74 -5.69 0.61
C LEU A 184 18.04 -5.74 1.98
N GLU A 185 17.57 -4.60 2.47
CA GLU A 185 16.74 -4.49 3.67
C GLU A 185 15.32 -5.05 3.43
N ALA A 186 14.67 -4.68 2.32
CA ALA A 186 13.30 -5.07 1.98
C ALA A 186 13.12 -6.54 1.58
N LEU A 187 14.20 -7.28 1.29
CA LEU A 187 14.12 -8.67 0.84
C LEU A 187 13.57 -9.64 1.90
N ASP A 188 13.13 -9.21 3.09
CA ASP A 188 12.78 -10.07 4.23
C ASP A 188 11.68 -11.14 3.99
N ALA A 189 10.82 -10.96 2.98
CA ALA A 189 9.76 -11.93 2.64
C ALA A 189 10.29 -13.34 2.27
N GLU A 190 9.82 -14.40 2.95
CA GLU A 190 10.12 -15.79 2.59
C GLU A 190 9.16 -16.32 1.55
N HIS A 191 9.71 -16.76 0.40
CA HIS A 191 9.09 -17.69 -0.53
C HIS A 191 10.18 -18.61 -1.06
N GLN A 192 9.91 -19.92 -1.05
CA GLN A 192 10.83 -20.98 -1.42
C GLN A 192 10.53 -21.52 -2.82
N GLU A 193 11.60 -21.87 -3.53
CA GLU A 193 11.70 -22.59 -4.81
C GLU A 193 11.45 -21.78 -6.10
N PHE A 194 12.56 -21.46 -6.77
CA PHE A 194 12.59 -20.80 -8.08
C PHE A 194 13.58 -21.47 -9.04
N ASP A 195 13.29 -21.35 -10.33
CA ASP A 195 14.21 -21.71 -11.42
C ASP A 195 15.47 -20.84 -11.34
N SER A 196 16.64 -21.46 -11.36
CA SER A 196 17.86 -20.82 -10.88
C SER A 196 19.00 -20.82 -11.88
N ILE A 197 19.65 -19.67 -11.98
CA ILE A 197 20.95 -19.50 -12.61
C ILE A 197 21.99 -20.07 -11.63
N ILE A 198 22.68 -21.11 -12.05
CA ILE A 198 23.74 -21.75 -11.26
C ILE A 198 25.09 -21.28 -11.78
N ILE A 199 25.91 -20.70 -10.91
CA ILE A 199 27.23 -20.16 -11.26
C ILE A 199 28.20 -20.14 -10.08
N ASP A 200 29.48 -20.39 -10.32
CA ASP A 200 30.50 -20.21 -9.28
C ASP A 200 30.72 -18.72 -8.98
N TYR A 201 30.97 -18.37 -7.72
CA TYR A 201 31.16 -16.99 -7.30
C TYR A 201 32.26 -16.26 -8.08
N GLN A 202 33.39 -16.92 -8.38
CA GLN A 202 34.47 -16.35 -9.20
C GLN A 202 34.05 -15.97 -10.63
N HIS A 203 33.02 -16.62 -11.17
CA HIS A 203 32.52 -16.41 -12.52
C HIS A 203 31.35 -15.43 -12.57
N LEU A 204 30.79 -15.04 -11.42
CA LEU A 204 29.60 -14.20 -11.32
C LEU A 204 29.77 -12.87 -12.06
N GLU A 205 30.86 -12.14 -11.83
CA GLU A 205 31.10 -10.86 -12.49
C GLU A 205 31.20 -11.01 -14.03
N LYS A 206 31.88 -12.05 -14.50
CA LYS A 206 32.00 -12.34 -15.94
C LYS A 206 30.63 -12.65 -16.55
N PHE A 207 29.83 -13.47 -15.89
CA PHE A 207 28.48 -13.79 -16.32
C PHE A 207 27.57 -12.57 -16.33
N SER A 208 27.59 -11.75 -15.28
CA SER A 208 26.80 -10.52 -15.19
C SER A 208 27.15 -9.55 -16.32
N ASN A 209 28.44 -9.43 -16.67
CA ASN A 209 28.87 -8.66 -17.84
C ASN A 209 28.35 -9.24 -19.16
N MET A 210 28.31 -10.57 -19.31
CA MET A 210 27.73 -11.22 -20.49
C MET A 210 26.22 -11.01 -20.57
N LEU A 211 25.51 -11.09 -19.43
CA LEU A 211 24.09 -10.83 -19.35
C LEU A 211 23.77 -9.38 -19.71
N SER A 212 24.54 -8.42 -19.17
CA SER A 212 24.42 -6.99 -19.52
C SER A 212 24.53 -6.78 -21.04
N LYS A 213 25.55 -7.35 -21.69
CA LYS A 213 25.69 -7.25 -23.15
C LYS A 213 24.52 -7.87 -23.90
N ALA A 214 24.03 -9.04 -23.46
CA ALA A 214 22.88 -9.69 -24.08
C ALA A 214 21.58 -8.88 -23.91
N MET A 215 21.40 -8.22 -22.76
CA MET A 215 20.27 -7.33 -22.50
C MET A 215 20.38 -6.05 -23.33
N ASP A 216 21.57 -5.44 -23.46
CA ASP A 216 21.77 -4.28 -24.33
C ASP A 216 21.49 -4.60 -25.81
N LEU A 217 21.81 -5.81 -26.26
CA LEU A 217 21.45 -6.25 -27.61
C LEU A 217 19.94 -6.46 -27.78
N ALA A 218 19.22 -6.81 -26.71
CA ALA A 218 17.78 -7.00 -26.71
C ALA A 218 17.00 -5.69 -26.43
N ALA A 219 17.69 -4.62 -26.03
CA ALA A 219 17.12 -3.31 -25.75
C ALA A 219 16.42 -2.70 -26.96
N LYS A 220 15.29 -2.03 -26.73
CA LYS A 220 14.51 -1.32 -27.77
C LYS A 220 13.99 -0.01 -27.21
N GLY A 221 13.67 0.95 -28.07
CA GLY A 221 12.90 2.14 -27.69
C GLY A 221 13.52 3.03 -26.59
N GLY A 222 14.85 3.09 -26.48
CA GLY A 222 15.56 3.95 -25.51
C GLY A 222 15.81 3.33 -24.13
N VAL A 223 15.47 2.06 -23.96
CA VAL A 223 15.65 1.30 -22.70
C VAL A 223 17.00 0.57 -22.73
N ALA A 224 18.09 1.30 -22.51
CA ALA A 224 19.46 0.75 -22.50
C ALA A 224 20.01 0.62 -21.08
N ILE A 225 20.93 -0.33 -20.85
CA ILE A 225 21.60 -0.45 -19.56
C ILE A 225 22.60 0.71 -19.41
N THR A 226 22.57 1.37 -18.27
CA THR A 226 23.46 2.48 -17.93
C THR A 226 24.61 2.03 -17.05
N SER A 227 24.35 1.16 -16.07
CA SER A 227 25.38 0.62 -15.19
C SER A 227 24.98 -0.74 -14.64
N MET A 228 25.99 -1.47 -14.15
CA MET A 228 25.83 -2.72 -13.40
C MET A 228 26.52 -2.55 -12.05
N GLU A 229 25.82 -2.93 -10.98
CA GLU A 229 26.30 -2.88 -9.61
C GLU A 229 26.17 -4.26 -8.97
N MET A 230 27.20 -4.67 -8.23
CA MET A 230 27.20 -5.94 -7.50
C MET A 230 27.37 -5.67 -6.01
N SER A 231 26.52 -6.31 -5.19
CA SER A 231 26.61 -6.20 -3.74
C SER A 231 27.85 -6.92 -3.22
N LYS A 232 28.32 -6.50 -2.05
CA LYS A 232 29.18 -7.38 -1.24
C LYS A 232 28.35 -8.60 -0.79
N PRO A 233 28.97 -9.76 -0.53
CA PRO A 233 28.29 -10.87 0.11
C PRO A 233 27.64 -10.45 1.43
N PHE A 234 26.39 -10.84 1.64
CA PHE A 234 25.62 -10.55 2.86
C PHE A 234 24.87 -11.79 3.33
N LYS A 235 24.60 -11.90 4.63
CA LYS A 235 23.86 -13.03 5.19
C LYS A 235 22.37 -12.72 5.27
N ARG A 236 21.54 -13.69 4.91
CA ARG A 236 20.08 -13.68 5.09
C ARG A 236 19.62 -15.10 5.43
N LYS A 237 18.85 -15.27 6.50
CA LYS A 237 18.31 -16.57 6.96
C LYS A 237 19.37 -17.69 7.00
N ASN A 238 20.54 -17.36 7.57
CA ASN A 238 21.72 -18.24 7.66
C ASN A 238 22.35 -18.67 6.33
N VAL A 239 21.98 -18.03 5.22
CA VAL A 239 22.55 -18.28 3.90
C VAL A 239 23.28 -17.03 3.39
N VAL A 240 24.43 -17.21 2.73
CA VAL A 240 25.16 -16.10 2.12
C VAL A 240 24.57 -15.80 0.74
N ASN A 241 24.32 -14.51 0.50
CA ASN A 241 23.69 -13.98 -0.71
C ASN A 241 24.58 -12.94 -1.39
N VAL A 242 24.39 -12.78 -2.70
CA VAL A 242 24.97 -11.73 -3.54
C VAL A 242 23.89 -11.22 -4.48
N ALA A 243 23.78 -9.91 -4.66
CA ALA A 243 22.82 -9.29 -5.56
C ALA A 243 23.53 -8.52 -6.68
N VAL A 244 22.98 -8.59 -7.90
CA VAL A 244 23.47 -7.87 -9.07
C VAL A 244 22.34 -7.03 -9.65
N THR A 245 22.53 -5.72 -9.70
CA THR A 245 21.55 -4.75 -10.23
C THR A 245 22.03 -4.17 -11.55
N TYR A 246 21.14 -4.13 -12.54
CA TYR A 246 21.32 -3.48 -13.82
C TYR A 246 20.42 -2.25 -13.87
N ASN A 247 21.02 -1.07 -13.93
CA ASN A 247 20.31 0.20 -14.02
C ASN A 247 20.00 0.51 -15.48
N ILE A 248 18.81 1.05 -15.76
CA ILE A 248 18.31 1.30 -17.10
C ILE A 248 18.10 2.81 -17.30
N ALA A 249 18.33 3.30 -18.51
CA ALA A 249 18.32 4.71 -18.86
C ALA A 249 17.00 5.44 -18.57
N ASP A 250 15.87 4.74 -18.53
CA ASP A 250 14.56 5.30 -18.22
C ASP A 250 14.23 5.34 -16.72
N GLY A 251 15.20 4.99 -15.87
CA GLY A 251 15.07 4.95 -14.41
C GLY A 251 14.57 3.62 -13.85
N GLN A 252 14.27 2.64 -14.71
CA GLN A 252 14.00 1.27 -14.27
C GLN A 252 15.28 0.54 -13.89
N ASN A 253 15.15 -0.62 -13.28
CA ASN A 253 16.26 -1.50 -12.93
C ASN A 253 15.79 -2.96 -12.89
N VAL A 254 16.75 -3.85 -13.06
CA VAL A 254 16.57 -5.29 -12.89
C VAL A 254 17.59 -5.77 -11.86
N THR A 255 17.14 -6.47 -10.82
CA THR A 255 18.05 -7.03 -9.81
C THR A 255 17.90 -8.54 -9.74
N ILE A 256 19.02 -9.26 -9.82
CA ILE A 256 19.07 -10.71 -9.64
C ILE A 256 19.77 -11.03 -8.33
N VAL A 257 19.11 -11.83 -7.48
CA VAL A 257 19.64 -12.25 -6.18
C VAL A 257 20.04 -13.71 -6.24
N TYR A 258 21.27 -13.96 -5.80
CA TYR A 258 21.91 -15.26 -5.74
C TYR A 258 22.16 -15.67 -4.29
N HIS A 259 22.06 -16.96 -4.00
CA HIS A 259 22.40 -17.53 -2.70
C HIS A 259 23.35 -18.72 -2.86
N ASN A 260 24.20 -18.97 -1.87
CA ASN A 260 24.95 -20.23 -1.79
C ASN A 260 24.06 -21.28 -1.11
N PRO A 261 23.79 -22.45 -1.72
CA PRO A 261 22.99 -23.49 -1.08
C PRO A 261 23.64 -24.06 0.18
N ASP A 262 24.97 -23.94 0.32
CA ASP A 262 25.67 -24.34 1.53
C ASP A 262 25.48 -23.29 2.64
N SER A 263 24.79 -23.69 3.71
CA SER A 263 24.53 -22.86 4.89
C SER A 263 25.70 -22.80 5.88
N THR A 264 26.77 -23.57 5.66
CA THR A 264 27.91 -23.67 6.59
C THR A 264 29.01 -22.60 6.42
N PRO A 265 29.31 -22.06 5.22
CA PRO A 265 30.33 -21.02 5.08
C PRO A 265 29.85 -19.70 5.67
N SER A 266 30.63 -19.15 6.60
CA SER A 266 30.41 -17.77 7.07
C SER A 266 30.79 -16.72 6.03
N LYS A 267 31.53 -17.11 4.99
CA LYS A 267 32.05 -16.30 3.90
C LYS A 267 32.04 -17.11 2.60
N LEU A 268 31.85 -16.44 1.46
CA LEU A 268 31.96 -17.06 0.14
C LEU A 268 33.42 -17.28 -0.27
N ALA A 269 33.75 -18.50 -0.66
CA ALA A 269 34.96 -18.84 -1.39
C ALA A 269 34.75 -18.70 -2.91
N ALA A 270 35.85 -18.61 -3.66
CA ALA A 270 35.83 -18.38 -5.11
C ALA A 270 35.10 -19.49 -5.89
N THR A 271 35.22 -20.73 -5.42
CA THR A 271 34.62 -21.93 -6.04
C THR A 271 33.22 -22.25 -5.53
N ASP A 272 32.67 -21.41 -4.65
CA ASP A 272 31.34 -21.65 -4.10
C ASP A 272 30.28 -21.46 -5.20
N THR A 273 29.38 -22.42 -5.28
CA THR A 273 28.23 -22.36 -6.18
C THR A 273 27.21 -21.35 -5.67
N LEU A 274 26.72 -20.52 -6.57
CA LEU A 274 25.63 -19.59 -6.36
C LEU A 274 24.43 -19.98 -7.22
N ILE A 275 23.25 -19.84 -6.64
CA ILE A 275 21.95 -20.21 -7.22
C ILE A 275 21.06 -18.96 -7.18
N SER A 276 20.64 -18.45 -8.35
CA SER A 276 19.69 -17.34 -8.36
C SER A 276 18.33 -17.80 -7.86
N TRP A 277 17.69 -17.01 -7.01
CA TRP A 277 16.38 -17.34 -6.47
C TRP A 277 15.38 -16.19 -6.61
N LYS A 278 15.83 -15.00 -7.02
CA LYS A 278 14.92 -13.86 -7.21
C LYS A 278 15.39 -12.99 -8.36
N ILE A 279 14.48 -12.61 -9.24
CA ILE A 279 14.64 -11.60 -10.28
C ILE A 279 13.60 -10.51 -10.04
N MET A 280 14.07 -9.32 -9.74
CA MET A 280 13.26 -8.14 -9.47
C MET A 280 13.25 -7.23 -10.69
N LEU A 281 12.09 -6.69 -11.04
CA LEU A 281 11.94 -5.52 -11.91
C LEU A 281 11.44 -4.37 -11.03
N ASN A 282 12.27 -3.33 -10.89
CA ASN A 282 12.10 -2.30 -9.87
C ASN A 282 11.96 -2.94 -8.48
N ASN A 283 10.85 -2.70 -7.77
CA ASN A 283 10.62 -3.24 -6.43
C ASN A 283 9.73 -4.50 -6.44
N ARG A 284 9.51 -5.13 -7.60
CA ARG A 284 8.65 -6.31 -7.70
C ARG A 284 9.38 -7.55 -8.17
N ASP A 285 9.10 -8.69 -7.53
CA ASP A 285 9.52 -10.01 -8.00
C ASP A 285 8.80 -10.40 -9.29
N VAL A 286 9.59 -10.70 -10.33
CA VAL A 286 9.13 -11.11 -11.65
C VAL A 286 9.70 -12.48 -12.06
N THR A 287 10.27 -13.23 -11.12
CA THR A 287 10.97 -14.50 -11.37
C THR A 287 10.07 -15.48 -12.13
N GLY A 288 8.88 -15.76 -11.61
CA GLY A 288 7.92 -16.66 -12.28
C GLY A 288 7.30 -16.09 -13.57
N ALA A 289 7.40 -14.78 -13.81
CA ALA A 289 7.02 -14.20 -15.10
C ALA A 289 8.08 -14.45 -16.18
N ILE A 290 9.35 -14.51 -15.82
CA ILE A 290 10.48 -14.69 -16.75
C ILE A 290 10.84 -16.17 -16.90
N GLN A 291 10.75 -16.92 -15.81
CA GLN A 291 11.13 -18.33 -15.69
C GLN A 291 10.00 -19.14 -15.04
N PRO A 292 8.88 -19.38 -15.76
CA PRO A 292 7.73 -20.11 -15.19
C PRO A 292 7.94 -21.63 -15.10
N ASN A 293 8.78 -22.21 -15.97
CA ASN A 293 9.04 -23.65 -16.02
C ASN A 293 10.32 -23.95 -15.22
N GLN A 294 10.14 -24.46 -14.01
CA GLN A 294 11.23 -24.75 -13.09
C GLN A 294 12.12 -25.90 -13.60
N GLY A 295 13.45 -25.69 -13.63
CA GLY A 295 14.43 -26.75 -13.89
C GLY A 295 14.82 -26.94 -15.36
N GLU A 296 14.23 -26.17 -16.29
CA GLU A 296 14.68 -26.13 -17.68
C GLU A 296 15.75 -25.04 -17.82
N GLY A 297 17.02 -25.42 -17.98
CA GLY A 297 18.10 -24.46 -18.17
C GLY A 297 17.81 -23.47 -19.31
N ILE A 298 17.58 -22.20 -18.99
CA ILE A 298 17.31 -21.15 -19.98
C ILE A 298 18.63 -20.60 -20.52
N ALA A 299 18.76 -20.59 -21.85
CA ALA A 299 19.91 -19.98 -22.50
C ALA A 299 19.97 -18.46 -22.23
N LEU A 300 21.19 -17.95 -21.98
CA LEU A 300 21.43 -16.54 -21.64
C LEU A 300 20.72 -15.52 -22.57
N PRO A 301 20.73 -15.67 -23.92
CA PRO A 301 20.04 -14.73 -24.80
C PRO A 301 18.51 -14.75 -24.64
N ILE A 302 17.93 -15.91 -24.31
CA ILE A 302 16.49 -16.06 -24.06
C ILE A 302 16.13 -15.37 -22.75
N LEU A 303 16.92 -15.59 -21.68
CA LEU A 303 16.71 -14.93 -20.40
C LEU A 303 16.79 -13.40 -20.55
N ALA A 304 17.87 -12.90 -21.17
CA ALA A 304 18.05 -11.48 -21.44
C ALA A 304 16.88 -10.90 -22.26
N GLY A 305 16.44 -11.61 -23.29
CA GLY A 305 15.33 -11.18 -24.13
C GLY A 305 14.00 -11.10 -23.38
N ARG A 306 13.69 -12.07 -22.52
CA ARG A 306 12.47 -12.04 -21.68
C ARG A 306 12.49 -10.91 -20.66
N ILE A 307 13.62 -10.70 -19.98
CA ILE A 307 13.82 -9.55 -19.07
C ILE A 307 13.53 -8.25 -19.84
N MET A 308 14.21 -8.03 -20.96
CA MET A 308 14.07 -6.79 -21.71
C MET A 308 12.69 -6.62 -22.34
N GLN A 309 12.00 -7.69 -22.71
CA GLN A 309 10.61 -7.62 -23.16
C GLN A 309 9.68 -7.03 -22.10
N LEU A 310 9.81 -7.45 -20.84
CA LEU A 310 9.05 -6.88 -19.73
C LEU A 310 9.43 -5.43 -19.45
N VAL A 311 10.72 -5.13 -19.36
CA VAL A 311 11.22 -3.76 -19.12
C VAL A 311 10.71 -2.79 -20.20
N ASN A 312 10.89 -3.15 -21.48
CA ASN A 312 10.46 -2.33 -22.62
C ASN A 312 8.95 -2.06 -22.58
N LYS A 313 8.15 -3.05 -22.19
CA LYS A 313 6.70 -2.91 -22.11
C LYS A 313 6.24 -2.11 -20.89
N ASN A 314 7.00 -2.12 -19.79
CA ASN A 314 6.70 -1.35 -18.59
C ASN A 314 7.10 0.13 -18.72
N SER A 315 8.14 0.44 -19.51
CA SER A 315 8.80 1.75 -19.62
C SER A 315 7.84 2.96 -19.72
N ALA A 316 6.93 2.97 -20.70
CA ALA A 316 6.04 4.11 -20.92
C ALA A 316 5.05 4.34 -19.76
N ARG A 317 4.68 3.30 -19.01
CA ARG A 317 3.81 3.43 -17.84
C ARG A 317 4.63 3.89 -16.64
N PHE A 318 5.81 3.32 -16.46
CA PHE A 318 6.76 3.71 -15.42
C PHE A 318 7.06 5.21 -15.49
N GLN A 319 7.51 5.72 -16.65
CA GLN A 319 7.84 7.14 -16.83
C GLN A 319 6.64 8.06 -16.52
N ARG A 320 5.44 7.71 -16.99
CA ARG A 320 4.22 8.49 -16.70
C ARG A 320 3.90 8.49 -15.21
N THR A 321 4.06 7.35 -14.52
CA THR A 321 3.87 7.28 -13.07
C THR A 321 4.90 8.12 -12.33
N GLN A 322 6.18 8.09 -12.74
CA GLN A 322 7.21 8.93 -12.12
C GLN A 322 6.95 10.42 -12.33
N ALA A 323 6.57 10.83 -13.55
CA ALA A 323 6.21 12.23 -13.83
C ALA A 323 5.05 12.69 -12.94
N LYS A 324 4.00 11.88 -12.82
CA LYS A 324 2.85 12.19 -11.96
C LYS A 324 3.23 12.23 -10.47
N LYS A 325 4.13 11.35 -10.01
CA LYS A 325 4.64 11.39 -8.63
C LYS A 325 5.45 12.66 -8.37
N ALA A 326 6.30 13.07 -9.31
CA ALA A 326 7.06 14.30 -9.21
C ALA A 326 6.14 15.53 -9.16
N GLU A 327 5.12 15.60 -10.01
CA GLU A 327 4.10 16.65 -9.99
C GLU A 327 3.35 16.70 -8.65
N ALA A 328 2.93 15.53 -8.14
CA ALA A 328 2.24 15.45 -6.85
C ALA A 328 3.15 15.89 -5.68
N GLN A 329 4.41 15.46 -5.69
CA GLN A 329 5.39 15.85 -4.68
C GLN A 329 5.65 17.36 -4.70
N GLN A 330 5.77 17.96 -5.89
CA GLN A 330 5.94 19.40 -6.02
C GLN A 330 4.70 20.15 -5.49
N GLY A 331 3.49 19.70 -5.82
CA GLY A 331 2.26 20.27 -5.28
C GLY A 331 2.16 20.18 -3.75
N LEU A 332 2.66 19.10 -3.14
CA LEU A 332 2.75 18.95 -1.68
C LEU A 332 3.75 19.94 -1.08
N THR A 333 4.95 20.08 -1.67
CA THR A 333 5.94 21.05 -1.23
C THR A 333 5.41 22.48 -1.33
N ASP A 334 4.72 22.84 -2.41
CA ASP A 334 4.10 24.16 -2.59
C ASP A 334 2.96 24.40 -1.57
N ALA A 335 2.17 23.37 -1.25
CA ALA A 335 1.13 23.47 -0.23
C ALA A 335 1.72 23.64 1.18
N GLN A 336 2.80 22.92 1.50
CA GLN A 336 3.54 23.07 2.76
C GLN A 336 4.13 24.47 2.90
N GLY A 337 4.75 25.01 1.85
CA GLY A 337 5.24 26.38 1.81
C GLY A 337 4.13 27.39 2.12
N ARG A 338 2.97 27.27 1.43
CA ARG A 338 1.80 28.12 1.70
C ARG A 338 1.26 28.00 3.13
N LEU A 339 1.31 26.82 3.74
CA LEU A 339 0.90 26.64 5.14
C LEU A 339 1.87 27.36 6.08
N THR A 340 3.17 27.23 5.87
CA THR A 340 4.19 27.94 6.65
C THR A 340 4.03 29.46 6.53
N ASP A 341 3.81 29.97 5.31
CA ASP A 341 3.58 31.40 5.08
C ASP A 341 2.32 31.88 5.81
N LYS A 342 1.21 31.15 5.69
CA LYS A 342 -0.04 31.49 6.41
C LYS A 342 0.13 31.44 7.92
N GLN A 343 0.86 30.47 8.46
CA GLN A 343 1.17 30.41 9.89
C GLN A 343 2.02 31.60 10.34
N SER A 344 2.96 32.06 9.53
CA SER A 344 3.74 33.26 9.84
C SER A 344 2.88 34.52 9.84
N THR A 345 1.95 34.64 8.88
CA THR A 345 1.01 35.78 8.79
C THR A 345 0.05 35.79 9.97
N LEU A 346 -0.49 34.62 10.37
CA LEU A 346 -1.35 34.52 11.54
C LEU A 346 -0.63 34.99 12.81
N LYS A 347 0.60 34.54 13.04
CA LYS A 347 1.39 35.00 14.20
C LYS A 347 1.66 36.51 14.19
N ALA A 348 1.93 37.08 13.01
CA ALA A 348 2.13 38.52 12.87
C ALA A 348 0.85 39.29 13.21
N LEU A 349 -0.30 38.84 12.70
CA LEU A 349 -1.60 39.44 12.99
C LEU A 349 -1.99 39.29 14.47
N ASP A 350 -1.72 38.15 15.09
CA ASP A 350 -1.96 37.95 16.53
C ASP A 350 -1.12 38.93 17.36
N THR A 351 0.15 39.14 16.98
CA THR A 351 1.03 40.12 17.64
C THR A 351 0.51 41.54 17.49
N GLU A 352 0.01 41.89 16.29
CA GLU A 352 -0.58 43.21 16.00
C GLU A 352 -1.88 43.43 16.79
N ILE A 353 -2.74 42.41 16.88
CA ILE A 353 -3.98 42.44 17.67
C ILE A 353 -3.66 42.69 19.15
N GLU A 354 -2.68 41.98 19.71
CA GLU A 354 -2.28 42.19 21.11
C GLU A 354 -1.67 43.58 21.34
N ALA A 355 -0.87 44.10 20.42
CA ALA A 355 -0.35 45.46 20.49
C ALA A 355 -1.46 46.52 20.44
N LEU A 356 -2.45 46.36 19.56
CA LEU A 356 -3.60 47.26 19.45
C LEU A 356 -4.50 47.21 20.69
N LYS A 357 -4.67 46.04 21.31
CA LYS A 357 -5.40 45.92 22.59
C LYS A 357 -4.70 46.71 23.71
N LEU A 358 -3.38 46.60 23.82
CA LEU A 358 -2.61 47.36 24.81
C LEU A 358 -2.74 48.88 24.60
N GLN A 359 -2.68 49.34 23.35
CA GLN A 359 -2.90 50.76 23.03
C GLN A 359 -4.33 51.22 23.38
N LEU A 360 -5.33 50.37 23.12
CA LEU A 360 -6.71 50.67 23.49
C LEU A 360 -6.88 50.78 25.01
N ASP A 361 -6.29 49.87 25.77
CA ASP A 361 -6.31 49.88 27.23
C ASP A 361 -5.59 51.14 27.79
N GLU A 362 -4.48 51.57 27.18
CA GLU A 362 -3.80 52.81 27.54
C GLU A 362 -4.64 54.06 27.24
N VAL A 363 -5.36 54.10 26.12
CA VAL A 363 -6.27 55.21 25.76
C VAL A 363 -7.48 55.25 26.70
N VAL A 364 -8.02 54.09 27.09
CA VAL A 364 -9.10 53.99 28.07
C VAL A 364 -8.63 54.40 29.47
N ALA A 365 -7.38 54.09 29.84
CA ALA A 365 -6.78 54.50 31.11
C ALA A 365 -6.40 56.00 31.18
N SER A 366 -6.11 56.64 30.04
CA SER A 366 -5.70 58.05 29.96
C SER A 366 -6.85 59.05 29.76
N ASN A 367 -8.10 58.57 29.63
CA ASN A 367 -9.32 59.39 29.68
C ASN A 367 -10.20 58.99 30.88
N PRO A 368 -9.99 59.55 32.09
CA PRO A 368 -10.82 59.26 33.26
C PRO A 368 -12.18 59.98 33.27
N GLU A 369 -12.46 60.87 32.32
CA GLU A 369 -13.72 61.63 32.27
C GLU A 369 -14.65 61.11 31.17
N ASP A 370 -15.32 59.99 31.42
CA ASP A 370 -16.71 59.79 30.98
C ASP A 370 -17.40 58.58 31.64
N GLN A 371 -17.03 58.22 32.87
CA GLN A 371 -17.70 57.14 33.59
C GLN A 371 -18.88 57.58 34.47
N ASN A 372 -19.32 58.85 34.43
CA ASN A 372 -20.46 59.26 35.26
C ASN A 372 -21.34 60.42 34.78
N ASN A 373 -21.58 60.55 33.48
CA ASN A 373 -22.77 61.26 33.02
C ASN A 373 -23.37 60.57 31.80
N LYS A 374 -24.56 60.03 31.99
CA LYS A 374 -25.42 59.56 30.92
C LYS A 374 -26.26 60.77 30.50
N PRO A 375 -26.00 61.49 29.39
CA PRO A 375 -27.06 62.32 28.84
C PRO A 375 -28.05 61.33 28.23
N GLU A 376 -29.24 61.25 28.83
CA GLU A 376 -30.40 60.71 28.15
C GLU A 376 -30.50 61.37 26.76
N PRO A 377 -30.66 60.61 25.67
CA PRO A 377 -30.95 61.21 24.38
C PRO A 377 -32.35 61.82 24.46
N LYS A 378 -32.43 63.14 24.65
CA LYS A 378 -33.64 63.89 24.33
C LYS A 378 -33.82 63.83 22.81
N PHE A 379 -34.65 62.91 22.36
CA PHE A 379 -35.15 62.88 21.00
C PHE A 379 -36.00 64.15 20.80
N SER A 380 -35.45 65.14 20.11
CA SER A 380 -36.24 66.21 19.51
C SER A 380 -36.79 65.74 18.17
N GLN A 381 -38.01 66.15 17.87
CA GLN A 381 -38.88 65.55 16.85
C GLN A 381 -38.48 65.87 15.39
N ASP A 382 -37.34 66.53 15.15
CA ASP A 382 -36.97 67.08 13.84
C ASP A 382 -35.90 66.27 13.06
N ASP A 383 -35.24 65.26 13.64
CA ASP A 383 -34.19 64.48 12.92
C ASP A 383 -34.71 63.23 12.18
N MET A 384 -36.02 63.04 12.10
CA MET A 384 -36.67 61.86 11.47
C MET A 384 -36.76 61.93 9.93
N ILE A 385 -36.02 62.82 9.25
CA ILE A 385 -36.14 63.02 7.80
C ILE A 385 -34.86 62.72 7.00
N THR A 386 -33.68 62.60 7.61
CA THR A 386 -32.42 62.42 6.86
C THR A 386 -31.86 60.99 6.82
N LEU A 387 -32.45 60.03 7.55
CA LEU A 387 -31.97 58.64 7.61
C LEU A 387 -32.60 57.67 6.61
N THR A 388 -33.52 58.13 5.75
CA THR A 388 -34.27 57.25 4.84
C THR A 388 -33.65 57.07 3.45
N VAL A 389 -32.61 57.85 3.08
CA VAL A 389 -32.07 57.81 1.70
C VAL A 389 -30.74 57.05 1.57
N SER A 390 -29.94 56.93 2.63
CA SER A 390 -28.60 56.29 2.57
C SER A 390 -28.61 54.77 2.78
N SER A 391 -29.55 54.24 3.58
CA SER A 391 -29.59 52.79 3.89
C SER A 391 -30.19 51.94 2.77
N MET A 392 -31.07 52.50 1.93
CA MET A 392 -31.65 51.79 0.78
C MET A 392 -30.62 51.51 -0.34
N GLY A 393 -29.60 52.34 -0.50
CA GLY A 393 -28.54 52.13 -1.51
C GLY A 393 -27.62 50.94 -1.21
N LYS A 394 -27.35 50.67 0.07
CA LYS A 394 -26.46 49.56 0.48
C LYS A 394 -27.16 48.19 0.49
N LEU A 395 -28.47 48.15 0.78
CA LEU A 395 -29.25 46.92 0.69
C LEU A 395 -29.37 46.40 -0.76
N HIS A 396 -29.50 47.31 -1.73
CA HIS A 396 -29.64 46.94 -3.14
C HIS A 396 -28.35 46.35 -3.75
N LEU A 397 -27.18 46.76 -3.24
CA LEU A 397 -25.88 46.24 -3.65
C LEU A 397 -25.60 44.86 -3.05
N TRP A 398 -25.99 44.64 -1.79
CA TRP A 398 -25.87 43.34 -1.12
C TRP A 398 -26.79 42.28 -1.74
N MET A 399 -28.03 42.64 -2.09
CA MET A 399 -28.94 41.70 -2.78
C MET A 399 -28.40 41.28 -4.15
N ARG A 400 -27.79 42.18 -4.94
CA ARG A 400 -27.22 41.85 -6.25
C ARG A 400 -26.00 40.92 -6.19
N ILE A 401 -25.20 41.00 -5.13
CA ILE A 401 -24.05 40.11 -4.92
C ILE A 401 -24.53 38.71 -4.53
N TRP A 402 -25.56 38.61 -3.69
CA TRP A 402 -26.15 37.33 -3.29
C TRP A 402 -26.84 36.60 -4.44
N THR A 403 -27.58 37.30 -5.32
CA THR A 403 -28.23 36.65 -6.47
C THR A 403 -27.21 36.13 -7.51
N ARG A 404 -26.04 36.77 -7.63
CA ARG A 404 -24.98 36.31 -8.54
C ARG A 404 -24.19 35.11 -7.99
N LEU A 405 -24.06 34.97 -6.67
CA LEU A 405 -23.44 33.79 -6.07
C LEU A 405 -24.32 32.53 -6.17
N PHE A 406 -25.65 32.69 -6.10
CA PHE A 406 -26.57 31.55 -6.15
C PHE A 406 -26.71 30.93 -7.55
N ILE A 407 -26.52 31.72 -8.60
CA ILE A 407 -26.56 31.27 -10.01
C ILE A 407 -25.26 30.55 -10.43
N TRP A 408 -24.17 30.68 -9.66
CA TRP A 408 -22.90 30.00 -9.96
C TRP A 408 -22.73 28.66 -9.21
N LEU A 409 -23.62 28.36 -8.26
CA LEU A 409 -23.62 27.14 -7.44
C LEU A 409 -24.83 26.23 -7.71
N SER A 410 -25.61 26.51 -8.75
CA SER A 410 -26.63 25.63 -9.35
C SER A 410 -26.22 25.30 -10.77
#